data_AF-A0A7D5ND61-F1
#
_entry.id   AF-A0A7D5ND61-F1
#
_cell.length_a   1.000
_cell.length_b   1.000
_cell.length_c   1.000
_cell.angle_alpha   90.00
_cell.angle_beta   90.00
_cell.angle_gamma   90.00
#
_symmetry.space_group_name_H-M   'P 1'
#
loop_
_entity.id
_entity.type
_entity.pdbx_description
1 polymer ?
#
loop_
_entity_poly.entity_id
_entity_poly.type
_entity_poly.pdbx_seq_one_letter_code
_entity_poly.pdbx_strand_id
1 'polypeptide(L)'
;MTPEQLQTLHAAIFAETDPGFVELRQSGATGAMAEWYSSPADPTYLVWRTDARTADILDAIAFDKYTPTDPPDGTATWTNRVLAAQTKQLNLQIFLQGRETVDASKATVRAGLRDAVIQVPTGASGANVSPGGSSGVNVMTACTRPALRIEKLLAIGQATTGSVTAALMGYEGMVSNEELIQALYLS
;
A
#
# COMPACT_ATOMS: atom_id res chain seq x y z
N MET A 1 15.08 -10.84 10.68
CA MET A 1 15.49 -10.88 9.26
C MET A 1 15.87 -12.29 8.82
N THR A 2 15.83 -12.60 7.52
CA THR A 2 16.37 -13.88 6.97
C THR A 2 17.89 -13.77 6.69
N PRO A 3 18.61 -14.89 6.51
CA PRO A 3 20.04 -14.85 6.16
C PRO A 3 20.35 -14.04 4.88
N GLU A 4 19.50 -14.12 3.85
CA GLU A 4 19.67 -13.38 2.59
C GLU A 4 19.46 -11.87 2.81
N GLN A 5 18.53 -11.50 3.69
CA GLN A 5 18.30 -10.11 4.07
C GLN A 5 19.48 -9.55 4.88
N LEU A 6 20.05 -10.36 5.79
CA LEU A 6 21.26 -9.99 6.53
C LEU A 6 22.46 -9.79 5.59
N GLN A 7 22.61 -10.64 4.57
CA GLN A 7 23.65 -10.45 3.56
C GLN A 7 23.46 -9.18 2.73
N THR A 8 22.21 -8.87 2.38
CA THR A 8 21.87 -7.61 1.69
C THR A 8 22.16 -6.39 2.56
N LEU A 9 21.81 -6.46 3.85
CA LEU A 9 22.10 -5.40 4.82
C LEU A 9 23.61 -5.24 5.06
N HIS A 10 24.36 -6.33 5.20
CA HIS A 10 25.83 -6.30 5.29
C HIS A 10 26.42 -5.53 4.10
N ALA A 11 26.07 -5.93 2.87
CA ALA A 11 26.57 -5.26 1.67
C ALA A 11 26.20 -3.77 1.63
N ALA A 12 24.97 -3.42 2.02
CA ALA A 12 24.52 -2.03 2.08
C ALA A 12 25.29 -1.20 3.12
N ILE A 13 25.52 -1.76 4.31
CA ILE A 13 26.28 -1.07 5.38
C ILE A 13 27.67 -0.69 4.90
N PHE A 14 28.38 -1.57 4.17
CA PHE A 14 29.72 -1.29 3.69
C PHE A 14 29.75 -0.42 2.42
N ALA A 15 28.69 -0.45 1.62
CA ALA A 15 28.55 0.37 0.42
C ALA A 15 28.04 1.79 0.70
N GLU A 16 27.45 2.05 1.88
CA GLU A 16 26.88 3.36 2.20
C GLU A 16 27.96 4.46 2.29
N THR A 17 27.64 5.61 1.69
CA THR A 17 28.53 6.76 1.50
C THR A 17 28.00 8.06 2.12
N ASP A 18 26.76 8.08 2.61
CA ASP A 18 26.22 9.21 3.37
C ASP A 18 27.18 9.59 4.52
N PRO A 19 27.68 10.84 4.59
CA PRO A 19 28.69 11.22 5.57
C PRO A 19 28.26 10.95 7.01
N GLY A 20 26.98 11.15 7.33
CA GLY A 20 26.43 10.88 8.65
C GLY A 20 26.46 9.40 8.98
N PHE A 21 26.04 8.54 8.05
CA PHE A 21 26.13 7.10 8.26
C PHE A 21 27.58 6.60 8.33
N VAL A 22 28.48 7.14 7.51
CA VAL A 22 29.91 6.79 7.53
C VAL A 22 30.55 7.10 8.88
N GLU A 23 30.21 8.24 9.51
CA GLU A 23 30.67 8.58 10.85
C GLU A 23 30.18 7.57 11.89
N LEU A 24 28.89 7.22 11.87
CA LEU A 24 28.31 6.21 12.77
C LEU A 24 29.00 4.84 12.63
N ARG A 25 29.33 4.46 11.38
CA ARG A 25 30.06 3.22 11.09
C ARG A 25 31.49 3.25 11.63
N GLN A 26 32.20 4.37 11.46
CA GLN A 26 33.57 4.55 11.97
C GLN A 26 33.63 4.56 13.50
N SER A 27 32.61 5.10 14.16
CA SER A 27 32.51 5.09 15.63
C SER A 27 31.97 3.77 16.20
N GLY A 28 31.58 2.80 15.35
CA GLY A 28 30.98 1.54 15.78
C GLY A 28 29.62 1.72 16.48
N ALA A 29 28.89 2.80 16.18
CA ALA A 29 27.64 3.16 16.85
C ALA A 29 26.46 2.37 16.28
N THR A 30 26.45 1.05 16.49
CA THR A 30 25.49 0.11 15.87
C THR A 30 24.03 0.48 16.18
N GLY A 31 23.73 0.96 17.39
CA GLY A 31 22.39 1.42 17.74
C GLY A 31 21.92 2.58 16.87
N ALA A 32 22.77 3.58 16.66
CA ALA A 32 22.46 4.73 15.81
C ALA A 32 22.40 4.36 14.32
N MET A 33 23.21 3.39 13.88
CA MET A 33 23.09 2.84 12.51
C MET A 33 21.73 2.15 12.31
N ALA A 34 21.24 1.44 13.33
CA ALA A 34 19.95 0.76 13.29
C ALA A 34 18.79 1.77 13.24
N GLU A 35 18.88 2.84 14.03
CA GLU A 35 17.97 3.98 13.96
C GLU A 35 17.99 4.66 12.58
N TRP A 36 19.17 4.83 11.98
CA TRP A 36 19.31 5.41 10.65
C TRP A 36 18.57 4.60 9.58
N TYR A 37 18.73 3.28 9.58
CA TYR A 37 18.00 2.37 8.67
C TYR A 37 16.50 2.29 8.99
N SER A 38 16.13 2.50 10.24
CA SER A 38 14.73 2.51 10.72
C SER A 38 14.01 3.83 10.51
N SER A 39 14.67 4.85 9.93
CA SER A 39 14.03 6.13 9.64
C SER A 39 13.51 6.19 8.19
N PRO A 40 12.59 7.12 7.88
CA PRO A 40 11.96 7.19 6.56
C PRO A 40 12.97 7.32 5.43
N ALA A 41 12.70 6.64 4.31
CA ALA A 41 13.51 6.75 3.11
C ALA A 41 13.36 8.13 2.45
N ASP A 42 14.49 8.68 2.01
CA ASP A 42 14.60 9.93 1.25
C ASP A 42 15.42 9.68 -0.03
N PRO A 43 14.93 10.00 -1.24
CA PRO A 43 13.57 10.45 -1.56
C PRO A 43 12.50 9.44 -1.14
N THR A 44 11.28 9.95 -0.89
CA THR A 44 10.15 9.14 -0.45
C THR A 44 9.94 7.94 -1.36
N TYR A 45 9.90 6.76 -0.75
CA TYR A 45 9.70 5.48 -1.42
C TYR A 45 8.42 4.85 -0.88
N LEU A 46 7.44 4.55 -1.74
CA LEU A 46 6.15 4.03 -1.31
C LEU A 46 6.16 2.50 -1.28
N VAL A 47 5.54 1.93 -0.25
CA VAL A 47 5.26 0.51 -0.09
C VAL A 47 3.77 0.26 0.08
N TRP A 48 3.30 -0.88 -0.42
CA TRP A 48 1.95 -1.37 -0.14
C TRP A 48 1.85 -1.80 1.32
N ARG A 49 0.87 -1.26 2.04
CA ARG A 49 0.63 -1.60 3.45
C ARG A 49 0.16 -3.04 3.59
N THR A 50 0.70 -3.76 4.55
CA THR A 50 0.13 -5.04 5.03
C THR A 50 -1.01 -4.82 6.04
N ASP A 51 -1.17 -3.57 6.49
CA ASP A 51 -2.04 -3.13 7.58
C ASP A 51 -2.91 -1.92 7.17
N ALA A 52 -3.30 -1.80 5.90
CA ALA A 52 -4.08 -0.65 5.42
C ALA A 52 -5.38 -0.52 6.23
N ARG A 53 -5.57 0.60 6.94
CA ARG A 53 -6.73 0.80 7.82
C ARG A 53 -8.00 0.89 7.00
N THR A 54 -9.02 0.14 7.40
CA THR A 54 -10.31 0.14 6.70
C THR A 54 -10.99 1.51 6.78
N ALA A 55 -10.82 2.25 7.87
CA ALA A 55 -11.31 3.62 8.00
C ALA A 55 -10.75 4.54 6.89
N ASP A 56 -9.43 4.57 6.71
CA ASP A 56 -8.77 5.40 5.68
C ASP A 56 -9.23 5.01 4.25
N ILE A 57 -9.45 3.72 4.02
CA ILE A 57 -9.99 3.19 2.75
C ILE A 57 -11.42 3.68 2.54
N LEU A 58 -12.29 3.59 3.56
CA LEU A 58 -13.68 4.03 3.49
C LEU A 58 -13.78 5.55 3.27
N ASP A 59 -12.96 6.33 3.96
CA ASP A 59 -12.92 7.79 3.83
C ASP A 59 -12.45 8.24 2.43
N ALA A 60 -11.69 7.38 1.72
CA ALA A 60 -11.26 7.63 0.33
C ALA A 60 -12.34 7.34 -0.73
N ILE A 61 -13.53 6.85 -0.34
CA ILE A 61 -14.63 6.46 -1.24
C ILE A 61 -15.73 7.52 -1.25
N ALA A 62 -16.08 8.01 -2.44
CA ALA A 62 -17.27 8.83 -2.64
C ALA A 62 -18.54 7.95 -2.72
N PHE A 63 -19.17 7.68 -1.56
CA PHE A 63 -20.32 6.76 -1.47
C PHE A 63 -21.58 7.24 -2.19
N ASP A 64 -21.75 8.54 -2.37
CA ASP A 64 -22.82 9.16 -3.17
C ASP A 64 -22.85 8.63 -4.61
N LYS A 65 -21.69 8.20 -5.13
CA LYS A 65 -21.56 7.66 -6.49
C LYS A 65 -22.05 6.22 -6.64
N TYR A 66 -22.61 5.59 -5.61
CA TYR A 66 -23.31 4.30 -5.75
C TYR A 66 -24.81 4.44 -5.97
N THR A 67 -25.35 5.65 -5.95
CA THR A 67 -26.76 5.92 -6.22
C THR A 67 -26.93 6.50 -7.62
N PRO A 68 -27.81 5.96 -8.48
CA PRO A 68 -28.11 6.57 -9.77
C PRO A 68 -28.55 8.02 -9.62
N THR A 69 -27.99 8.90 -10.45
CA THR A 69 -28.36 10.33 -10.47
C THR A 69 -29.69 10.60 -11.19
N ASP A 70 -30.14 9.66 -12.03
CA ASP A 70 -31.38 9.68 -12.78
C ASP A 70 -32.51 8.89 -12.07
N PRO A 71 -33.77 9.36 -12.15
CA PRO A 71 -34.90 8.65 -11.56
C PRO A 71 -35.12 7.28 -12.24
N PRO A 72 -35.78 6.33 -11.55
CA PRO A 72 -36.21 5.07 -12.17
C PRO A 72 -37.05 5.32 -13.43
N ASP A 73 -36.69 4.65 -14.53
CA ASP A 73 -37.35 4.81 -15.83
C ASP A 73 -38.24 3.61 -16.21
N GLY A 74 -38.36 2.61 -15.33
CA GLY A 74 -39.16 1.40 -15.55
C GLY A 74 -38.50 0.37 -16.49
N THR A 75 -37.28 0.61 -16.98
CA THR A 75 -36.57 -0.31 -17.87
C THR A 75 -35.75 -1.35 -17.10
N ALA A 76 -35.54 -2.51 -17.71
CA ALA A 76 -34.62 -3.52 -17.17
C ALA A 76 -33.17 -3.00 -17.10
N THR A 77 -32.78 -2.12 -18.01
CA THR A 77 -31.46 -1.48 -18.01
C THR A 77 -31.25 -0.69 -16.73
N TRP A 78 -32.21 0.14 -16.32
CA TRP A 78 -32.08 0.90 -15.08
C TRP A 78 -31.88 -0.02 -13.87
N THR A 79 -32.71 -1.06 -13.74
CA THR A 79 -32.62 -2.05 -12.66
C THR A 79 -31.27 -2.79 -12.66
N ASN A 80 -30.77 -3.21 -13.83
CA ASN A 80 -29.50 -3.92 -13.95
C ASN A 80 -28.31 -3.05 -13.49
N ARG A 81 -28.35 -1.74 -13.73
CA ARG A 81 -27.31 -0.80 -13.27
C ARG A 81 -27.30 -0.67 -11.74
N VAL A 82 -28.47 -0.59 -11.12
CA VAL A 82 -28.60 -0.56 -9.66
C VAL A 82 -28.06 -1.85 -9.05
N LEU A 83 -28.41 -3.00 -9.63
CA LEU A 83 -27.87 -4.30 -9.18
C LEU A 83 -26.35 -4.36 -9.32
N ALA A 84 -25.78 -3.88 -10.43
CA ALA A 84 -24.33 -3.82 -10.61
C ALA A 84 -23.65 -2.91 -9.57
N ALA A 85 -24.22 -1.74 -9.27
CA ALA A 85 -23.72 -0.86 -8.21
C ALA A 85 -23.78 -1.55 -6.83
N GLN A 86 -24.89 -2.24 -6.54
CA GLN A 86 -25.06 -3.00 -5.30
C GLN A 86 -24.05 -4.15 -5.18
N THR A 87 -23.79 -4.91 -6.26
CA THR A 87 -22.77 -5.96 -6.27
C THR A 87 -21.38 -5.41 -5.92
N LYS A 88 -21.05 -4.22 -6.43
CA LYS A 88 -19.78 -3.55 -6.08
C LYS A 88 -19.76 -3.12 -4.61
N GLN A 89 -20.85 -2.60 -4.05
CA GLN A 89 -20.94 -2.31 -2.62
C GLN A 89 -20.84 -3.57 -1.74
N LEU A 90 -21.43 -4.69 -2.17
CA LEU A 90 -21.31 -5.97 -1.47
C LEU A 90 -19.86 -6.47 -1.46
N ASN A 91 -19.14 -6.32 -2.58
CA ASN A 91 -17.70 -6.63 -2.61
C ASN A 91 -16.93 -5.77 -1.60
N LEU A 92 -17.19 -4.46 -1.52
CA LEU A 92 -16.57 -3.61 -0.49
C LEU A 92 -16.86 -4.12 0.93
N GLN A 93 -18.10 -4.50 1.21
CA GLN A 93 -18.49 -5.04 2.52
C GLN A 93 -17.71 -6.34 2.82
N ILE A 94 -17.59 -7.27 1.87
CA ILE A 94 -16.82 -8.51 2.04
C ILE A 94 -15.34 -8.21 2.36
N PHE A 95 -14.77 -7.17 1.76
CA PHE A 95 -13.37 -6.79 2.00
C PHE A 95 -13.16 -6.02 3.32
N LEU A 96 -14.09 -5.18 3.73
CA LEU A 96 -13.84 -4.19 4.79
C LEU A 96 -14.66 -4.42 6.07
N GLN A 97 -15.84 -5.02 5.99
CA GLN A 97 -16.73 -5.13 7.13
C GLN A 97 -16.16 -6.09 8.18
N GLY A 98 -16.15 -5.64 9.44
CA GLY A 98 -15.62 -6.42 10.57
C GLY A 98 -14.09 -6.52 10.60
N ARG A 99 -13.36 -5.82 9.72
CA ARG A 99 -11.89 -5.74 9.73
C ARG A 99 -11.44 -4.34 10.11
N GLU A 100 -10.43 -4.23 10.97
CA GLU A 100 -9.76 -2.96 11.25
C GLU A 100 -8.74 -2.61 10.16
N THR A 101 -8.08 -3.62 9.61
CA THR A 101 -7.07 -3.47 8.56
C THR A 101 -7.22 -4.52 7.46
N VAL A 102 -6.63 -4.25 6.30
CA VAL A 102 -6.50 -5.19 5.18
C VAL A 102 -5.08 -5.21 4.65
N ASP A 103 -4.65 -6.39 4.19
CA ASP A 103 -3.33 -6.57 3.60
C ASP A 103 -3.34 -6.17 2.11
N ALA A 104 -2.97 -4.92 1.86
CA ALA A 104 -2.85 -4.37 0.52
C ALA A 104 -1.56 -4.78 -0.20
N SER A 105 -0.64 -5.52 0.43
CA SER A 105 0.48 -6.15 -0.29
C SER A 105 -0.03 -7.22 -1.28
N LYS A 106 -1.20 -7.80 -1.02
CA LYS A 106 -1.81 -8.84 -1.86
C LYS A 106 -2.49 -8.22 -3.09
N ALA A 107 -2.07 -8.67 -4.28
CA ALA A 107 -2.62 -8.19 -5.54
C ALA A 107 -4.13 -8.40 -5.67
N THR A 108 -4.66 -9.52 -5.15
CA THR A 108 -6.09 -9.85 -5.15
C THR A 108 -6.92 -8.88 -4.30
N VAL A 109 -6.40 -8.47 -3.13
CA VAL A 109 -7.04 -7.46 -2.26
C VAL A 109 -7.12 -6.12 -2.99
N ARG A 110 -6.01 -5.66 -3.56
CA ARG A 110 -6.00 -4.40 -4.32
C ARG A 110 -6.92 -4.44 -5.55
N ALA A 111 -6.91 -5.56 -6.28
CA ALA A 111 -7.77 -5.72 -7.45
C ALA A 111 -9.26 -5.69 -7.07
N GLY A 112 -9.64 -6.39 -5.99
CA GLY A 112 -11.02 -6.41 -5.50
C GLY A 112 -11.49 -5.04 -4.99
N LEU A 113 -10.67 -4.37 -4.16
CA LEU A 113 -10.95 -3.01 -3.69
C LEU A 113 -11.08 -2.03 -4.86
N ARG A 114 -10.13 -2.08 -5.81
CA ARG A 114 -10.15 -1.21 -6.99
C ARG A 114 -11.38 -1.47 -7.85
N ASP A 115 -11.70 -2.72 -8.16
CA ASP A 115 -12.88 -3.04 -8.99
C ASP A 115 -14.14 -2.46 -8.38
N ALA A 116 -14.31 -2.61 -7.06
CA ALA A 116 -15.51 -2.17 -6.40
C ALA A 116 -15.72 -0.64 -6.46
N VAL A 117 -14.66 0.15 -6.66
CA VAL A 117 -14.67 1.63 -6.63
C VAL A 117 -14.42 2.29 -7.99
N ILE A 118 -14.48 1.52 -9.08
CA ILE A 118 -14.40 2.03 -10.45
C ILE A 118 -15.55 1.49 -11.30
N GLN A 119 -15.85 2.20 -12.39
CA GLN A 119 -16.82 1.75 -13.40
C GLN A 119 -18.18 1.37 -12.79
N VAL A 120 -18.66 2.19 -11.85
CA VAL A 120 -19.99 2.05 -11.26
C VAL A 120 -21.00 2.75 -12.19
N PRO A 121 -22.04 2.07 -12.69
CA PRO A 121 -22.90 2.59 -13.77
C PRO A 121 -24.05 3.47 -13.25
N THR A 122 -23.74 4.48 -12.44
CA THR A 122 -24.70 5.32 -11.70
C THR A 122 -24.70 6.79 -12.14
N GLY A 123 -23.80 7.17 -13.05
CA GLY A 123 -23.84 8.49 -13.68
C GLY A 123 -25.04 8.66 -14.60
N ALA A 124 -25.20 9.87 -15.14
CA ALA A 124 -26.31 10.21 -16.04
C ALA A 124 -26.45 9.17 -17.17
N SER A 125 -27.67 8.66 -17.37
CA SER A 125 -27.99 7.62 -18.34
C SER A 125 -27.15 6.34 -18.20
N GLY A 126 -26.60 6.07 -17.01
CA GLY A 126 -25.78 4.88 -16.73
C GLY A 126 -24.30 5.05 -17.07
N ALA A 127 -23.82 6.29 -17.23
CA ALA A 127 -22.41 6.55 -17.41
C ALA A 127 -21.59 6.01 -16.22
N ASN A 128 -20.46 5.38 -16.53
CA ASN A 128 -19.57 4.83 -15.53
C ASN A 128 -18.88 5.95 -14.74
N VAL A 129 -18.98 5.88 -13.42
CA VAL A 129 -18.28 6.75 -12.47
C VAL A 129 -17.31 5.93 -11.62
N SER A 130 -16.35 6.62 -11.00
CA SER A 130 -15.35 5.98 -10.14
C SER A 130 -15.40 6.60 -8.72
N PRO A 131 -16.09 5.96 -7.78
CA PRO A 131 -16.11 6.34 -6.36
C PRO A 131 -14.73 6.55 -5.74
N GLY A 132 -13.74 5.74 -6.13
CA GLY A 132 -12.36 5.81 -5.60
C GLY A 132 -11.43 6.75 -6.37
N GLY A 133 -11.97 7.68 -7.16
CA GLY A 133 -11.20 8.53 -8.06
C GLY A 133 -10.83 7.84 -9.38
N SER A 134 -10.18 8.56 -10.30
CA SER A 134 -9.79 8.00 -11.60
C SER A 134 -8.92 6.77 -11.40
N SER A 135 -9.24 5.67 -12.07
CA SER A 135 -8.58 4.36 -11.89
C SER A 135 -8.51 3.84 -10.44
N GLY A 136 -9.32 4.35 -9.51
CA GLY A 136 -9.31 3.97 -8.09
C GLY A 136 -8.17 4.60 -7.28
N VAL A 137 -7.54 5.66 -7.80
CA VAL A 137 -6.31 6.24 -7.23
C VAL A 137 -6.42 6.65 -5.76
N ASN A 138 -7.55 7.18 -5.30
CA ASN A 138 -7.70 7.64 -3.91
C ASN A 138 -7.61 6.45 -2.95
N VAL A 139 -8.35 5.39 -3.26
CA VAL A 139 -8.37 4.15 -2.46
C VAL A 139 -7.03 3.43 -2.53
N MET A 140 -6.41 3.37 -3.71
CA MET A 140 -5.08 2.76 -3.84
C MET A 140 -3.99 3.57 -3.10
N THR A 141 -4.11 4.89 -3.02
CA THR A 141 -3.18 5.73 -2.26
C THR A 141 -3.32 5.48 -0.75
N ALA A 142 -4.54 5.34 -0.23
CA ALA A 142 -4.81 4.97 1.17
C ALA A 142 -4.21 3.60 1.56
N CYS A 143 -4.00 2.73 0.58
CA CYS A 143 -3.35 1.42 0.73
C CYS A 143 -1.82 1.46 0.71
N THR A 144 -1.20 2.64 0.61
CA THR A 144 0.26 2.80 0.58
C THR A 144 0.77 3.62 1.76
N ARG A 145 2.06 3.47 2.07
CA ARG A 145 2.77 4.33 3.04
C ARG A 145 4.20 4.59 2.58
N PRO A 146 4.85 5.67 3.07
CA PRO A 146 6.30 5.81 3.00
C PRO A 146 7.00 4.62 3.68
N ALA A 147 8.06 4.13 3.05
CA ALA A 147 8.91 3.07 3.56
C ALA A 147 10.03 3.64 4.45
N LEU A 148 10.49 2.83 5.40
CA LEU A 148 11.77 3.04 6.06
C LEU A 148 12.93 2.69 5.12
N ARG A 149 14.14 3.18 5.37
CA ARG A 149 15.32 2.85 4.54
C ARG A 149 15.57 1.35 4.45
N ILE A 150 15.40 0.62 5.56
CA ILE A 150 15.53 -0.84 5.59
C ILE A 150 14.48 -1.54 4.72
N GLU A 151 13.23 -1.09 4.78
CA GLU A 151 12.14 -1.67 3.98
C GLU A 151 12.34 -1.40 2.48
N LYS A 152 12.86 -0.22 2.12
CA LYS A 152 13.29 0.10 0.75
C LYS A 152 14.42 -0.80 0.30
N LEU A 153 15.44 -0.99 1.14
CA LEU A 153 16.59 -1.84 0.84
C LEU A 153 16.18 -3.30 0.57
N LEU A 154 15.20 -3.79 1.32
CA LEU A 154 14.74 -5.19 1.28
C LEU A 154 13.43 -5.38 0.50
N ALA A 155 13.06 -4.41 -0.32
CA ALA A 155 11.88 -4.52 -1.19
C ALA A 155 12.08 -5.62 -2.24
N ILE A 156 11.04 -6.44 -2.46
CA ILE A 156 11.12 -7.63 -3.34
C ILE A 156 10.58 -7.40 -4.75
N GLY A 157 10.18 -6.16 -5.06
CA GLY A 157 9.67 -5.76 -6.36
C GLY A 157 8.65 -4.64 -6.26
N GLN A 158 8.25 -4.11 -7.41
CA GLN A 158 7.19 -3.11 -7.51
C GLN A 158 5.92 -3.74 -8.05
N ALA A 159 4.78 -3.22 -7.59
CA ALA A 159 3.48 -3.58 -8.14
C ALA A 159 2.66 -2.34 -8.40
N THR A 160 1.99 -2.33 -9.56
CA THR A 160 1.09 -1.26 -9.98
C THR A 160 -0.36 -1.74 -9.90
N THR A 161 -1.25 -0.90 -9.38
CA THR A 161 -2.69 -1.15 -9.42
C THR A 161 -3.42 0.16 -9.72
N GLY A 162 -4.13 0.19 -10.85
CA GLY A 162 -4.61 1.46 -11.41
C GLY A 162 -3.43 2.32 -11.84
N SER A 163 -3.37 3.55 -11.34
CA SER A 163 -2.25 4.48 -11.58
C SER A 163 -1.25 4.54 -10.42
N VAL A 164 -1.46 3.77 -9.35
CA VAL A 164 -0.57 3.78 -8.17
C VAL A 164 0.44 2.65 -8.28
N THR A 165 1.72 3.00 -8.16
CA THR A 165 2.84 2.06 -8.10
C THR A 165 3.50 2.19 -6.73
N ALA A 166 3.65 1.07 -6.04
CA ALA A 166 4.39 0.99 -4.79
C ALA A 166 5.12 -0.35 -4.70
N ALA A 167 6.13 -0.42 -3.85
CA ALA A 167 6.91 -1.62 -3.63
C ALA A 167 6.20 -2.64 -2.74
N LEU A 168 6.55 -3.90 -2.92
CA LEU A 168 6.19 -4.99 -2.02
C LEU A 168 7.31 -5.17 -1.01
N MET A 169 6.97 -5.13 0.28
CA MET A 169 7.91 -5.30 1.37
C MET A 169 8.37 -6.75 1.47
N GLY A 170 9.69 -6.97 1.46
CA GLY A 170 10.29 -8.24 1.90
C GLY A 170 10.57 -8.26 3.40
N TYR A 171 10.64 -7.07 4.01
CA TYR A 171 10.83 -6.85 5.44
C TYR A 171 9.95 -5.68 5.87
N GLU A 172 9.36 -5.76 7.06
CA GLU A 172 8.49 -4.73 7.61
C GLU A 172 8.89 -4.41 9.05
N GLY A 173 9.02 -3.12 9.34
CA GLY A 173 9.37 -2.61 10.66
C GLY A 173 10.79 -2.07 10.77
N MET A 174 11.19 -1.80 12.01
CA MET A 174 12.48 -1.24 12.37
C MET A 174 13.52 -2.35 12.52
N VAL A 175 14.75 -2.08 12.10
CA VAL A 175 15.89 -2.99 12.33
C VAL A 175 16.39 -2.85 13.76
N SER A 176 16.60 -3.97 14.45
CA SER A 176 17.15 -3.95 15.81
C SER A 176 18.67 -3.77 15.81
N ASN A 177 19.21 -3.37 16.96
CA ASN A 177 20.66 -3.32 17.14
C ASN A 177 21.31 -4.71 16.98
N GLU A 178 20.66 -5.77 17.46
CA GLU A 178 21.16 -7.15 17.28
C GLU A 178 21.16 -7.57 15.81
N GLU A 179 20.12 -7.26 15.05
CA GLU A 179 20.06 -7.56 13.61
C GLU A 179 21.17 -6.82 12.85
N LEU A 180 21.46 -5.58 13.24
CA LEU A 180 22.55 -4.81 12.64
C LEU A 180 23.93 -5.34 13.02
N ILE A 181 24.14 -5.77 14.27
CA ILE A 181 25.38 -6.44 14.69
C ILE A 181 25.56 -7.75 13.92
N GLN A 182 24.51 -8.56 13.79
CA GLN A 182 24.55 -9.80 13.01
C GLN A 182 24.92 -9.54 11.54
N ALA A 183 24.35 -8.48 10.94
CA ALA A 183 24.71 -8.09 9.59
C ALA A 183 26.16 -7.58 9.50
N LEU A 184 26.69 -6.84 10.48
CA LEU A 184 28.08 -6.34 10.48
C LEU A 184 29.13 -7.46 10.56
N TYR A 185 28.85 -8.50 11.33
CA TYR A 185 29.78 -9.61 11.58
C TYR A 185 29.41 -10.88 10.80
N LEU A 186 28.66 -10.74 9.70
CA LEU A 186 28.31 -11.85 8.84
C LEU A 186 29.59 -12.44 8.22
N SER A 187 29.92 -13.69 8.57
CA SER A 187 31.09 -14.44 8.08
C SER A 187 30.79 -15.29 6.86
#